data_AF-A0A7C2YHX7-F1
#
_entry.id   AF-A0A7C2YHX7-F1
#
_cell.length_a   1.000
_cell.length_b   1.000
_cell.length_c   1.000
_cell.angle_alpha   90.00
_cell.angle_beta   90.00
_cell.angle_gamma   90.00
#
_symmetry.space_group_name_H-M   'P 1'
#
loop_
_entity.id
_entity.type
_entity.pdbx_description
1 polymer ?
#
loop_
_entity_poly.entity_id
_entity_poly.type
_entity_poly.pdbx_seq_one_letter_code
_entity_poly.pdbx_strand_id
1 'polypeptide(L)'
;MEPRSSLLSLLQEILPAERAEQVAAGVATLLEEMVQAEVARQLETLIRETREDYHRIDERLARLVQVTEQHSEQIARLVQVTEQHSVQIAELRATTERHSEQIAENTRAIERLVQVTEQHSVQIAELRATTERHSEQIAENTRAIAELRAVVEKHSEQIAENTRAIAELRAVVEKHSEQIAENTRAIERLERMVEDLVKAEQRLTRRTDDIARQLGGMAMDLGYLLENDAYESLPPLLERDYGIRVMTPLTRDFVEDDKGNEYEVNIFGEGERAGERVLIVGECKTQLSKQEIDRFLRRKIKPVQRIFSGRAVFPVMVGHAVTSKQVQRYAQERGVAVYLSYQFRRSSRQP
;
A
#
# COMPACT_ATOMS: atom_id res chain seq x y z
N MET A 1 29.62 -177.47 22.03
CA MET A 1 29.40 -178.78 22.68
C MET A 1 28.10 -179.31 22.11
N GLU A 2 28.13 -180.29 21.21
CA GLU A 2 26.90 -180.80 20.60
C GLU A 2 25.96 -181.34 21.69
N PRO A 3 24.75 -180.78 21.85
CA PRO A 3 23.80 -181.20 22.88
C PRO A 3 23.54 -182.71 22.82
N ARG A 4 23.54 -183.26 21.60
CA ARG A 4 23.36 -184.68 21.30
C ARG A 4 24.40 -185.57 21.98
N SER A 5 25.68 -185.22 21.94
CA SER A 5 26.75 -186.07 22.49
C SER A 5 26.76 -186.11 24.02
N SER A 6 26.46 -184.97 24.66
CA SER A 6 26.32 -184.90 26.13
C SER A 6 25.09 -185.66 26.62
N LEU A 7 23.94 -185.54 25.94
CA LEU A 7 22.70 -186.23 26.32
C LEU A 7 22.78 -187.75 26.12
N LEU A 8 23.49 -188.19 25.06
CA LEU A 8 23.71 -189.61 24.77
C LEU A 8 24.59 -190.29 25.83
N SER A 9 25.58 -189.59 26.38
CA SER A 9 26.43 -190.11 27.46
C SER A 9 25.66 -190.35 28.77
N LEU A 10 24.73 -189.46 29.12
CA LEU A 10 23.87 -189.57 30.31
C LEU A 10 22.82 -190.69 30.19
N LEU A 11 22.27 -190.91 28.99
CA LEU A 11 21.22 -191.92 28.77
C LEU A 11 21.76 -193.35 28.73
N GLN A 12 23.03 -193.55 28.34
CA GLN A 12 23.66 -194.87 28.28
C GLN A 12 23.88 -195.52 29.65
N GLU A 13 23.87 -194.76 30.74
CA GLU A 13 23.97 -195.32 32.12
C GLU A 13 22.68 -196.00 32.58
N ILE A 14 21.54 -195.70 31.94
CA ILE A 14 20.20 -196.05 32.47
C ILE A 14 19.37 -196.83 31.42
N LEU A 15 19.75 -196.77 30.14
CA LEU A 15 19.06 -197.43 29.03
C LEU A 15 20.05 -198.26 28.18
N PRO A 16 19.59 -199.36 27.54
CA PRO A 16 20.38 -200.08 26.53
C PRO A 16 20.82 -199.13 25.41
N ALA A 17 22.04 -199.30 24.88
CA ALA A 17 22.68 -198.36 23.94
C ALA A 17 21.81 -197.93 22.74
N GLU A 18 21.06 -198.87 22.14
CA GLU A 18 20.12 -198.59 21.04
C GLU A 18 19.00 -197.62 21.44
N ARG A 19 18.46 -197.75 22.67
CA ARG A 19 17.41 -196.86 23.17
C ARG A 19 17.97 -195.50 23.56
N ALA A 20 19.18 -195.45 24.13
CA ALA A 20 19.84 -194.20 24.50
C ALA A 20 20.12 -193.32 23.27
N GLU A 21 20.54 -193.92 22.15
CA GLU A 21 20.80 -193.21 20.89
C GLU A 21 19.51 -192.68 20.24
N GLN A 22 18.43 -193.48 20.22
CA GLN A 22 17.13 -193.02 19.72
C GLN A 22 16.58 -191.84 20.52
N VAL A 23 16.67 -191.89 21.86
CA VAL A 23 16.18 -190.80 22.72
C VAL A 23 17.07 -189.56 22.57
N ALA A 24 18.39 -189.70 22.55
CA ALA A 24 19.29 -188.56 22.36
C ALA A 24 19.15 -187.92 20.97
N ALA A 25 18.92 -188.71 19.91
CA ALA A 25 18.61 -188.20 18.59
C ALA A 25 17.26 -187.48 18.57
N GLY A 26 16.20 -188.09 19.11
CA GLY A 26 14.87 -187.47 19.17
C GLY A 26 14.84 -186.17 19.98
N VAL A 27 15.55 -186.12 21.11
CA VAL A 27 15.69 -184.90 21.93
C VAL A 27 16.53 -183.83 21.23
N ALA A 28 17.58 -184.20 20.51
CA ALA A 28 18.37 -183.25 19.72
C ALA A 28 17.56 -182.65 18.57
N THR A 29 16.77 -183.47 17.86
CA THR A 29 15.86 -182.99 16.80
C THR A 29 14.79 -182.06 17.38
N LEU A 30 14.18 -182.42 18.51
CA LEU A 30 13.22 -181.56 19.22
C LEU A 30 13.86 -180.25 19.68
N LEU A 31 15.10 -180.27 20.18
CA LEU A 31 15.84 -179.06 20.56
C LEU A 31 16.16 -178.18 19.35
N GLU A 32 16.58 -178.75 18.22
CA GLU A 32 16.78 -178.01 16.97
C GLU A 32 15.48 -177.40 16.46
N GLU A 33 14.38 -178.16 16.45
CA GLU A 33 13.06 -177.68 16.06
C GLU A 33 12.58 -176.55 16.99
N MET A 34 12.80 -176.67 18.30
CA MET A 34 12.47 -175.62 19.27
C MET A 34 13.31 -174.36 19.08
N VAL A 35 14.62 -174.50 18.82
CA VAL A 35 15.51 -173.36 18.54
C VAL A 35 15.14 -172.70 17.22
N GLN A 36 14.86 -173.46 16.17
CA GLN A 36 14.41 -172.94 14.88
C GLN A 36 13.06 -172.23 15.02
N ALA A 37 12.12 -172.79 15.78
CA ALA A 37 10.83 -172.17 16.04
C ALA A 37 10.97 -170.86 16.84
N GLU A 38 11.85 -170.82 17.85
CA GLU A 38 12.10 -169.60 18.63
C GLU A 38 12.82 -168.52 17.81
N VAL A 39 13.82 -168.91 17.00
CA VAL A 39 14.49 -167.99 16.06
C VAL A 39 13.51 -167.46 15.02
N ALA A 40 12.64 -168.31 14.45
CA ALA A 40 11.59 -167.90 13.53
C ALA A 40 10.62 -166.92 14.20
N ARG A 41 10.22 -167.17 15.44
CA ARG A 41 9.34 -166.29 16.22
C ARG A 41 9.98 -164.94 16.52
N GLN A 42 11.27 -164.92 16.87
CA GLN A 42 12.03 -163.68 17.09
C GLN A 42 12.19 -162.90 15.79
N LEU A 43 12.47 -163.57 14.67
CA LEU A 43 12.52 -162.98 13.33
C LEU A 43 11.17 -162.38 12.92
N GLU A 44 10.06 -163.11 13.10
CA GLU A 44 8.72 -162.59 12.81
C GLU A 44 8.38 -161.37 13.66
N THR A 45 8.78 -161.38 14.94
CA THR A 45 8.59 -160.24 15.84
C THR A 45 9.38 -159.03 15.37
N LEU A 46 10.66 -159.21 15.04
CA LEU A 46 11.51 -158.14 14.52
C LEU A 46 11.02 -157.61 13.16
N ILE A 47 10.56 -158.49 12.27
CA ILE A 47 9.96 -158.10 10.97
C ILE A 47 8.68 -157.27 11.19
N ARG A 48 7.87 -157.62 12.18
CA ARG A 48 6.67 -156.86 12.52
C ARG A 48 7.03 -155.48 13.09
N GLU A 49 7.95 -155.42 14.04
CA GLU A 49 8.42 -154.16 14.63
C GLU A 49 9.05 -153.23 13.58
N THR A 50 9.91 -153.77 12.70
CA THR A 50 10.49 -152.99 11.61
C THR A 50 9.42 -152.50 10.63
N ARG A 51 8.42 -153.31 10.27
CA ARG A 51 7.28 -152.84 9.44
C ARG A 51 6.49 -151.73 10.12
N GLU A 52 6.22 -151.86 11.43
CA GLU A 52 5.56 -150.82 12.21
C GLU A 52 6.38 -149.52 12.24
N ASP A 53 7.70 -149.60 12.39
CA ASP A 53 8.60 -148.46 12.34
C ASP A 53 8.66 -147.84 10.93
N TYR A 54 8.71 -148.64 9.87
CA TYR A 54 8.63 -148.16 8.49
C TYR A 54 7.31 -147.41 8.24
N HIS A 55 6.17 -147.94 8.70
CA HIS A 55 4.89 -147.25 8.60
C HIS A 55 4.87 -145.93 9.37
N ARG A 56 5.42 -145.89 10.60
CA ARG A 56 5.56 -144.64 11.37
C ARG A 56 6.45 -143.63 10.67
N ILE A 57 7.53 -144.09 10.04
CA ILE A 57 8.44 -143.25 9.26
C ILE A 57 7.70 -142.68 8.05
N ASP A 58 6.98 -143.51 7.28
CA ASP A 58 6.22 -143.07 6.10
C ASP A 58 5.14 -142.05 6.47
N GLU A 59 4.41 -142.26 7.56
CA GLU A 59 3.43 -141.27 8.04
C GLU A 59 4.09 -139.94 8.47
N ARG A 60 5.27 -140.00 9.10
CA ARG A 60 6.04 -138.79 9.46
C ARG A 60 6.58 -138.11 8.21
N LEU A 61 7.03 -138.87 7.21
CA LEU A 61 7.52 -138.35 5.94
C LEU A 61 6.40 -137.67 5.17
N ALA A 62 5.21 -138.29 5.11
CA ALA A 62 4.02 -137.69 4.50
C ALA A 62 3.61 -136.39 5.19
N ARG A 63 3.61 -136.34 6.53
CA ARG A 63 3.36 -135.11 7.30
C ARG A 63 4.41 -134.03 7.01
N LEU A 64 5.68 -134.39 6.91
CA LEU A 64 6.75 -133.44 6.58
C LEU A 64 6.61 -132.88 5.17
N VAL A 65 6.25 -133.70 4.17
CA VAL A 65 5.97 -133.24 2.81
C VAL A 65 4.82 -132.24 2.82
N GLN A 66 3.70 -132.56 3.48
CA GLN A 66 2.55 -131.68 3.57
C GLN A 66 2.89 -130.32 4.21
N VAL A 67 3.61 -130.32 5.33
CA VAL A 67 4.05 -129.07 5.99
C VAL A 67 5.02 -128.30 5.10
N THR A 68 5.89 -128.98 4.36
CA THR A 68 6.84 -128.34 3.43
C THR A 68 6.11 -127.69 2.25
N GLU A 69 5.08 -128.32 1.72
CA GLU A 69 4.21 -127.74 0.68
C GLU A 69 3.47 -126.50 1.21
N GLN A 70 2.88 -126.59 2.41
CA GLN A 70 2.22 -125.45 3.06
C GLN A 70 3.18 -124.28 3.30
N HIS A 71 4.38 -124.55 3.81
CA HIS A 71 5.42 -123.52 3.97
C HIS A 71 5.86 -122.95 2.62
N SER A 72 5.96 -123.77 1.57
CA SER A 72 6.31 -123.31 0.21
C SER A 72 5.25 -122.35 -0.34
N GLU A 73 3.97 -122.64 -0.13
CA GLU A 73 2.89 -121.71 -0.47
C GLU A 73 2.93 -120.42 0.35
N GLN A 74 3.20 -120.51 1.65
CA GLN A 74 3.34 -119.33 2.51
C GLN A 74 4.52 -118.46 2.09
N ILE A 75 5.66 -119.06 1.76
CA ILE A 75 6.84 -118.37 1.24
C ILE A 75 6.50 -117.67 -0.08
N ALA A 76 5.81 -118.34 -1.00
CA ALA A 76 5.40 -117.73 -2.26
C ALA A 76 4.50 -116.50 -2.05
N ARG A 77 3.54 -116.57 -1.11
CA ARG A 77 2.70 -115.42 -0.74
C ARG A 77 3.52 -114.29 -0.12
N LEU A 78 4.48 -114.60 0.76
CA LEU A 78 5.36 -113.60 1.37
C LEU A 78 6.24 -112.91 0.33
N VAL A 79 6.77 -113.64 -0.65
CA VAL A 79 7.53 -113.07 -1.77
C VAL A 79 6.67 -112.10 -2.56
N GLN A 80 5.45 -112.50 -2.94
CA GLN A 80 4.53 -111.63 -3.68
C GLN A 80 4.19 -110.34 -2.91
N VAL A 81 3.89 -110.44 -1.61
CA VAL A 81 3.61 -109.28 -0.76
C VAL A 81 4.85 -108.38 -0.63
N THR A 82 6.04 -108.97 -0.52
CA THR A 82 7.31 -108.22 -0.43
C THR A 82 7.60 -107.47 -1.72
N GLU A 83 7.33 -108.07 -2.89
CA GLU A 83 7.43 -107.40 -4.18
C GLU A 83 6.44 -106.23 -4.29
N GLN A 84 5.18 -106.43 -3.89
CA GLN A 84 4.16 -105.37 -3.87
C GLN A 84 4.57 -104.20 -2.97
N HIS A 85 5.02 -104.49 -1.75
CA HIS A 85 5.54 -103.46 -0.84
C HIS A 85 6.76 -102.75 -1.42
N SER A 86 7.64 -103.46 -2.13
CA SER A 86 8.81 -102.85 -2.77
C SER A 86 8.41 -101.83 -3.83
N VAL A 87 7.38 -102.12 -4.63
CA VAL A 87 6.80 -101.17 -5.60
C VAL A 87 6.18 -99.97 -4.89
N GLN A 88 5.36 -100.20 -3.86
CA GLN A 88 4.73 -99.11 -3.10
C GLN A 88 5.76 -98.20 -2.43
N ILE A 89 6.86 -98.76 -1.90
CA ILE A 89 7.96 -97.99 -1.32
C ILE A 89 8.64 -97.14 -2.40
N ALA A 90 8.84 -97.68 -3.61
CA ALA A 90 9.43 -96.91 -4.71
C ALA A 90 8.53 -95.73 -5.13
N GLU A 91 7.22 -95.95 -5.22
CA GLU A 91 6.24 -94.90 -5.51
C GLU A 91 6.22 -93.82 -4.41
N LEU A 92 6.20 -94.21 -3.14
CA LEU A 92 6.27 -93.27 -2.01
C LEU A 92 7.58 -92.47 -1.99
N ARG A 93 8.70 -93.06 -2.38
CA ARG A 93 9.97 -92.34 -2.52
C ARG A 93 9.90 -91.30 -3.65
N ALA A 94 9.36 -91.68 -4.81
CA ALA A 94 9.22 -90.77 -5.94
C ALA A 94 8.26 -89.60 -5.65
N THR A 95 7.19 -89.82 -4.87
CA THR A 95 6.31 -88.73 -4.43
C THR A 95 6.98 -87.84 -3.39
N THR A 96 7.74 -88.43 -2.46
CA THR A 96 8.50 -87.67 -1.45
C THR A 96 9.57 -86.78 -2.11
N GLU A 97 10.24 -87.25 -3.14
CA GLU A 97 11.21 -86.47 -3.92
C GLU A 97 10.54 -85.28 -4.61
N ARG A 98 9.42 -85.50 -5.31
CA ARG A 98 8.63 -84.40 -5.90
C ARG A 98 8.16 -83.37 -4.88
N HIS A 99 7.66 -83.80 -3.73
CA HIS A 99 7.27 -82.86 -2.67
C HIS A 99 8.47 -82.06 -2.15
N SER A 100 9.64 -82.68 -2.06
CA SER A 100 10.88 -82.01 -1.64
C SER A 100 11.29 -80.93 -2.63
N GLU A 101 11.18 -81.19 -3.94
CA GLU A 101 11.40 -80.20 -4.99
C GLU A 101 10.42 -79.03 -4.90
N GLN A 102 9.12 -79.33 -4.74
CA GLN A 102 8.07 -78.31 -4.59
C GLN A 102 8.29 -77.44 -3.35
N ILE A 103 8.71 -78.04 -2.23
CA ILE A 103 9.05 -77.30 -1.01
C ILE A 103 10.21 -76.35 -1.29
N ALA A 104 11.26 -76.80 -1.97
CA ALA A 104 12.41 -75.96 -2.29
C ALA A 104 12.02 -74.78 -3.22
N GLU A 105 11.16 -75.00 -4.20
CA GLU A 105 10.62 -73.95 -5.07
C GLU A 105 9.78 -72.93 -4.28
N ASN A 106 8.91 -73.42 -3.41
CA ASN A 106 8.10 -72.57 -2.53
C ASN A 106 8.97 -71.75 -1.57
N THR A 107 10.02 -72.33 -0.99
CA THR A 107 10.98 -71.59 -0.15
C THR A 107 11.62 -70.45 -0.93
N ARG A 108 12.10 -70.69 -2.15
CA ARG A 108 12.67 -69.64 -3.01
C ARG A 108 11.65 -68.57 -3.39
N ALA A 109 10.38 -68.95 -3.60
CA ALA A 109 9.31 -68.00 -3.88
C ALA A 109 9.00 -67.12 -2.67
N ILE A 110 8.97 -67.70 -1.47
CA ILE A 110 8.78 -66.98 -0.20
C ILE A 110 9.92 -65.98 0.03
N GLU A 111 11.17 -66.38 -0.18
CA GLU A 111 12.33 -65.47 -0.06
C GLU A 111 12.21 -64.25 -0.97
N ARG A 112 11.78 -64.44 -2.23
CA ARG A 112 11.53 -63.32 -3.15
C ARG A 112 10.41 -62.41 -2.66
N LEU A 113 9.33 -62.98 -2.13
CA LEU A 113 8.22 -62.18 -1.58
C LEU A 113 8.64 -61.38 -0.35
N VAL A 114 9.50 -61.94 0.50
CA VAL A 114 10.07 -61.23 1.66
C VAL A 114 10.89 -60.02 1.18
N GLN A 115 11.78 -60.21 0.21
CA GLN A 115 12.60 -59.10 -0.34
C GLN A 115 11.74 -57.99 -0.94
N VAL A 116 10.70 -58.33 -1.71
CA VAL A 116 9.78 -57.34 -2.28
C VAL A 116 9.01 -56.62 -1.18
N THR A 117 8.60 -57.32 -0.12
CA THR A 117 7.89 -56.72 1.02
C THR A 117 8.77 -55.75 1.79
N GLU A 118 10.05 -56.06 1.97
CA GLU A 118 11.03 -55.15 2.58
C GLU A 118 11.24 -53.90 1.70
N GLN A 119 11.39 -54.06 0.38
CA GLN A 119 11.51 -52.94 -0.55
C GLN A 119 10.28 -52.02 -0.51
N HIS A 120 9.07 -52.58 -0.56
CA HIS A 120 7.84 -51.81 -0.42
C HIS A 120 7.75 -51.09 0.93
N SER A 121 8.23 -51.72 2.01
CA SER A 121 8.24 -51.08 3.33
C SER A 121 9.13 -49.83 3.36
N VAL A 122 10.29 -49.87 2.71
CA VAL A 122 11.17 -48.69 2.54
C VAL A 122 10.50 -47.61 1.70
N GLN A 123 9.92 -47.97 0.55
CA GLN A 123 9.22 -47.02 -0.32
C GLN A 123 8.04 -46.34 0.39
N ILE A 124 7.28 -47.09 1.19
CA ILE A 124 6.19 -46.53 2.00
C ILE A 124 6.73 -45.54 3.05
N ALA A 125 7.87 -45.82 3.68
CA ALA A 125 8.49 -44.90 4.63
C ALA A 125 8.93 -43.60 3.96
N GLU A 126 9.53 -43.67 2.76
CA GLU A 126 9.92 -42.50 1.97
C GLU A 126 8.71 -41.67 1.52
N LEU A 127 7.65 -42.33 1.04
CA LEU A 127 6.40 -41.66 0.67
C LEU A 127 5.73 -40.97 1.87
N ARG A 128 5.80 -41.57 3.06
CA ARG A 128 5.31 -40.93 4.29
C ARG A 128 6.12 -39.69 4.65
N ALA A 129 7.45 -39.77 4.62
CA ALA A 129 8.33 -38.64 4.93
C ALA A 129 8.11 -37.47 3.95
N THR A 130 7.96 -37.76 2.65
CA THR A 130 7.66 -36.74 1.64
C THR A 130 6.27 -36.13 1.83
N THR A 131 5.27 -36.94 2.19
CA THR A 131 3.92 -36.47 2.50
C THR A 131 3.92 -35.54 3.72
N GLU A 132 4.68 -35.87 4.77
CA GLU A 132 4.84 -35.04 5.95
C GLU A 132 5.46 -33.69 5.62
N ARG A 133 6.56 -33.69 4.84
CA ARG A 133 7.21 -32.46 4.35
C ARG A 133 6.25 -31.58 3.52
N HIS A 134 5.49 -32.18 2.60
CA HIS A 134 4.49 -31.42 1.85
C HIS A 134 3.38 -30.86 2.77
N SER A 135 2.99 -31.60 3.81
CA SER A 135 1.99 -31.13 4.78
C SER A 135 2.50 -29.91 5.55
N GLU A 136 3.77 -29.91 5.95
CA GLU A 136 4.43 -28.75 6.58
C GLU A 136 4.46 -27.54 5.64
N GLN A 137 4.87 -27.73 4.39
CA GLN A 137 4.89 -26.66 3.38
C GLN A 137 3.49 -26.07 3.12
N ILE A 138 2.45 -26.92 3.08
CA ILE A 138 1.06 -26.48 2.95
C ILE A 138 0.65 -25.64 4.16
N ALA A 139 1.03 -26.04 5.38
CA ALA A 139 0.74 -25.28 6.58
C ALA A 139 1.43 -23.91 6.59
N GLU A 140 2.70 -23.84 6.17
CA GLU A 140 3.44 -22.58 6.02
C GLU A 140 2.79 -21.65 4.98
N ASN A 141 2.48 -22.18 3.80
CA ASN A 141 1.80 -21.42 2.76
C ASN A 141 0.41 -20.93 3.22
N THR A 142 -0.31 -21.74 3.99
CA THR A 142 -1.61 -21.35 4.56
C THR A 142 -1.48 -20.17 5.51
N ARG A 143 -0.43 -20.15 6.36
CA ARG A 143 -0.13 -19.01 7.25
C ARG A 143 0.25 -17.76 6.45
N ALA A 144 1.12 -17.89 5.46
CA ALA A 144 1.53 -16.78 4.60
C ALA A 144 0.33 -16.17 3.85
N ILE A 145 -0.59 -17.00 3.34
CA ILE A 145 -1.83 -16.54 2.71
C ILE A 145 -2.72 -15.77 3.70
N ALA A 146 -2.83 -16.22 4.95
CA ALA A 146 -3.60 -15.52 5.97
C ALA A 146 -3.01 -14.14 6.30
N GLU A 147 -1.69 -14.03 6.40
CA GLU A 147 -0.99 -12.76 6.60
C GLU A 147 -1.19 -11.80 5.43
N LEU A 148 -1.05 -12.28 4.19
CA LEU A 148 -1.29 -11.48 2.99
C LEU A 148 -2.74 -10.98 2.93
N ARG A 149 -3.72 -11.80 3.32
CA ARG A 149 -5.13 -11.36 3.40
C ARG A 149 -5.31 -10.23 4.40
N ALA A 150 -4.68 -10.30 5.57
CA ALA A 150 -4.75 -9.24 6.57
C ALA A 150 -4.13 -7.92 6.07
N VAL A 151 -3.02 -8.00 5.33
CA VAL A 151 -2.39 -6.82 4.69
C VAL A 151 -3.31 -6.22 3.61
N VAL A 152 -3.94 -7.06 2.79
CA VAL A 152 -4.88 -6.62 1.75
C VAL A 152 -6.10 -5.92 2.37
N GLU A 153 -6.64 -6.44 3.47
CA GLU A 153 -7.75 -5.79 4.19
C GLU A 153 -7.36 -4.40 4.70
N LYS A 154 -6.20 -4.28 5.35
CA LYS A 154 -5.68 -3.00 5.83
C LYS A 154 -5.48 -1.98 4.70
N HIS A 155 -4.93 -2.41 3.56
CA HIS A 155 -4.80 -1.53 2.40
C HIS A 155 -6.16 -1.12 1.84
N SER A 156 -7.16 -2.00 1.88
CA SER A 156 -8.52 -1.69 1.43
C SER A 156 -9.19 -0.63 2.32
N GLU A 157 -9.00 -0.72 3.64
CA GLU A 157 -9.42 0.31 4.60
C GLU A 157 -8.75 1.66 4.30
N GLN A 158 -7.43 1.67 4.11
CA GLN A 158 -6.68 2.90 3.77
C GLN A 158 -7.13 3.53 2.45
N ILE A 159 -7.44 2.71 1.43
CA ILE A 159 -7.99 3.19 0.16
C ILE A 159 -9.36 3.84 0.40
N ALA A 160 -10.22 3.25 1.24
CA ALA A 160 -11.52 3.82 1.57
C ALA A 160 -11.40 5.17 2.31
N GLU A 161 -10.47 5.28 3.26
CA GLU A 161 -10.17 6.53 3.96
C GLU A 161 -9.66 7.61 3.00
N ASN A 162 -8.68 7.29 2.16
CA ASN A 162 -8.16 8.21 1.14
C ASN A 162 -9.26 8.66 0.16
N THR A 163 -10.16 7.75 -0.23
CA THR A 163 -11.29 8.08 -1.10
C THR A 163 -12.22 9.11 -0.45
N ARG A 164 -12.51 8.96 0.86
CA ARG A 164 -13.31 9.95 1.61
C ARG A 164 -12.59 11.29 1.73
N ALA A 165 -11.30 11.28 2.07
CA ALA A 165 -10.50 12.51 2.17
C ALA A 165 -10.45 13.27 0.82
N ILE A 166 -10.32 12.56 -0.30
CA ILE A 166 -10.38 13.15 -1.64
C ILE A 166 -11.75 13.78 -1.92
N ALA A 167 -12.84 13.13 -1.51
CA ALA A 167 -14.20 13.68 -1.67
C ALA A 167 -14.39 14.98 -0.86
N GLU A 168 -13.89 15.01 0.38
CA GLU A 168 -13.92 16.21 1.23
C GLU A 168 -13.09 17.35 0.63
N LEU A 169 -11.87 17.06 0.15
CA LEU A 169 -11.03 18.05 -0.52
C LEU A 169 -11.70 18.62 -1.77
N ARG A 170 -12.38 17.77 -2.56
CA ARG A 170 -13.15 18.24 -3.72
C ARG A 170 -14.27 19.20 -3.31
N ALA A 171 -15.00 18.90 -2.24
CA ALA A 171 -16.05 19.79 -1.73
C ALA A 171 -15.48 21.15 -1.26
N VAL A 172 -14.31 21.15 -0.61
CA VAL A 172 -13.62 22.39 -0.22
C VAL A 172 -13.18 23.19 -1.45
N VAL A 173 -12.63 22.52 -2.47
CA VAL A 173 -12.21 23.17 -3.72
C VAL A 173 -13.39 23.81 -4.46
N GLU A 174 -14.55 23.14 -4.52
CA GLU A 174 -15.78 23.70 -5.09
C GLU A 174 -16.20 24.96 -4.33
N LYS A 175 -16.27 24.90 -3.00
CA LYS A 175 -16.61 26.06 -2.16
C LYS A 175 -15.66 27.24 -2.35
N HIS A 176 -14.35 26.98 -2.42
CA HIS A 176 -13.38 28.04 -2.70
C HIS A 176 -13.54 28.62 -4.12
N SER A 177 -13.90 27.79 -5.10
CA SER A 177 -14.17 28.24 -6.47
C SER A 177 -15.38 29.16 -6.52
N GLU A 178 -16.45 28.85 -5.79
CA GLU A 178 -17.61 29.73 -5.62
C GLU A 178 -17.24 31.07 -4.96
N GLN A 179 -16.46 31.03 -3.87
CA GLN A 179 -15.99 32.24 -3.18
C GLN A 179 -15.10 33.11 -4.07
N ILE A 180 -14.23 32.51 -4.89
CA ILE A 180 -13.43 33.24 -5.88
C ILE A 180 -14.36 33.93 -6.89
N ALA A 181 -15.38 33.24 -7.40
CA ALA A 181 -16.33 33.84 -8.33
C ALA A 181 -17.11 35.01 -7.71
N GLU A 182 -17.52 34.90 -6.44
CA GLU A 182 -18.17 35.99 -5.70
C GLU A 182 -17.23 37.19 -5.52
N ASN A 183 -15.98 36.94 -5.13
CA ASN A 183 -14.96 37.98 -4.96
C ASN A 183 -14.66 38.69 -6.28
N THR A 184 -14.54 37.96 -7.39
CA THR A 184 -14.36 38.55 -8.73
C THR A 184 -15.50 39.50 -9.06
N ARG A 185 -16.76 39.09 -8.86
CA ARG A 185 -17.92 39.97 -9.06
C ARG A 185 -17.91 41.18 -8.13
N ALA A 186 -17.42 41.04 -6.90
CA ALA A 186 -17.31 42.15 -5.95
C ALA A 186 -16.25 43.16 -6.41
N ILE A 187 -15.11 42.69 -6.91
CA ILE A 187 -14.05 43.52 -7.49
C ILE A 187 -14.58 44.29 -8.69
N GLU A 188 -15.27 43.65 -9.64
CA GLU A 188 -15.87 44.32 -10.80
C GLU A 188 -16.91 45.41 -10.42
N ARG A 189 -17.62 45.23 -9.29
CA ARG A 189 -18.52 46.27 -8.76
C ARG A 189 -17.73 47.43 -8.18
N LEU A 190 -16.68 47.15 -7.43
CA LEU A 190 -15.80 48.18 -6.85
C LEU A 190 -15.09 48.98 -7.94
N GLU A 191 -14.57 48.34 -8.98
CA GLU A 191 -13.92 49.01 -10.11
C GLU A 191 -14.87 50.03 -10.78
N ARG A 192 -16.13 49.64 -11.02
CA ARG A 192 -17.16 50.56 -11.55
C ARG A 192 -17.44 51.73 -10.59
N MET A 193 -17.57 51.45 -9.30
CA MET A 193 -17.77 52.52 -8.30
C MET A 193 -16.59 53.49 -8.26
N VAL A 194 -15.35 52.99 -8.35
CA VAL A 194 -14.15 53.83 -8.42
C VAL A 194 -14.18 54.68 -9.69
N GLU A 195 -14.51 54.12 -10.85
CA GLU A 195 -14.62 54.87 -12.10
C GLU A 195 -15.66 56.00 -12.00
N ASP A 196 -16.83 55.73 -11.41
CA ASP A 196 -17.88 56.71 -11.20
C ASP A 196 -17.44 57.82 -10.22
N LEU A 197 -16.73 57.46 -9.15
CA LEU A 197 -16.15 58.41 -8.21
C LEU A 197 -15.10 59.30 -8.88
N VAL A 198 -14.23 58.76 -9.72
CA VAL A 198 -13.26 59.54 -10.50
C VAL A 198 -13.98 60.53 -11.42
N LYS A 199 -15.03 60.10 -12.13
CA LYS A 199 -15.85 61.02 -12.97
C LYS A 199 -16.55 62.09 -12.13
N ALA A 200 -17.00 61.76 -10.92
CA ALA A 200 -17.61 62.72 -10.00
C ALA A 200 -16.59 63.75 -9.49
N GLU A 201 -15.40 63.30 -9.09
CA GLU A 201 -14.28 64.15 -8.67
C GLU A 201 -13.89 65.13 -9.79
N GLN A 202 -13.68 64.65 -11.02
CA GLN A 202 -13.36 65.51 -12.16
C GLN A 202 -14.43 66.58 -12.42
N ARG A 203 -15.71 66.25 -12.23
CA ARG A 203 -16.82 67.21 -12.35
C ARG A 203 -16.80 68.25 -11.24
N LEU A 204 -16.50 67.84 -10.01
CA LEU A 204 -16.34 68.77 -8.89
C LEU A 204 -15.16 69.71 -9.12
N THR A 205 -14.01 69.18 -9.56
CA THR A 205 -12.80 69.96 -9.84
C THR A 205 -13.05 71.03 -10.92
N ARG A 206 -13.76 70.68 -12.00
CA ARG A 206 -14.18 71.68 -13.01
C ARG A 206 -15.09 72.76 -12.43
N ARG A 207 -16.07 72.39 -11.61
CA ARG A 207 -16.96 73.35 -10.95
C ARG A 207 -16.20 74.26 -9.99
N THR A 208 -15.21 73.74 -9.25
CA THR A 208 -14.38 74.58 -8.39
C THR A 208 -13.53 75.56 -9.18
N ASP A 209 -12.99 75.15 -10.33
CA ASP A 209 -12.25 76.05 -11.23
C ASP A 209 -13.16 77.14 -11.83
N ASP A 210 -14.39 76.79 -12.19
CA ASP A 210 -15.40 77.74 -12.67
C ASP A 210 -15.73 78.78 -11.60
N ILE A 211 -15.98 78.34 -10.36
CA ILE A 211 -16.22 79.23 -9.22
C ILE A 211 -15.00 80.13 -8.98
N ALA A 212 -13.78 79.58 -9.01
CA ALA A 212 -12.55 80.36 -8.82
C ALA A 212 -12.41 81.46 -9.88
N ARG A 213 -12.70 81.15 -11.16
CA ARG A 213 -12.72 82.14 -12.25
C ARG A 213 -13.79 83.21 -12.05
N GLN A 214 -15.01 82.82 -11.70
CA GLN A 214 -16.11 83.76 -11.45
C GLN A 214 -15.79 84.70 -10.28
N LEU A 215 -15.26 84.18 -9.18
CA LEU A 215 -14.81 84.98 -8.04
C LEU A 215 -13.66 85.92 -8.43
N GLY A 216 -12.73 85.47 -9.27
CA GLY A 216 -11.68 86.31 -9.84
C GLY A 216 -12.23 87.48 -10.66
N GLY A 217 -13.21 87.22 -11.53
CA GLY A 217 -13.91 88.25 -12.30
C GLY A 217 -14.65 89.26 -11.41
N MET A 218 -15.41 88.78 -10.41
CA MET A 218 -16.10 89.65 -9.45
C MET A 218 -15.14 90.52 -8.63
N ALA A 219 -13.96 89.99 -8.25
CA ALA A 219 -12.95 90.76 -7.55
C ALA A 219 -12.38 91.89 -8.41
N MET A 220 -12.28 91.71 -9.74
CA MET A 220 -11.91 92.78 -10.67
C MET A 220 -12.99 93.84 -10.76
N ASP A 221 -14.27 93.45 -10.88
CA ASP A 221 -15.40 94.38 -10.95
C ASP A 221 -15.49 95.27 -9.70
N LEU A 222 -15.23 94.71 -8.50
CA LEU A 222 -15.13 95.49 -7.27
C LEU A 222 -13.96 96.50 -7.30
N GLY A 223 -12.87 96.17 -7.99
CA GLY A 223 -11.76 97.10 -8.24
C GLY A 223 -12.17 98.27 -9.12
N TYR A 224 -12.85 98.01 -10.24
CA TYR A 224 -13.33 99.05 -11.16
C TYR A 224 -14.37 99.98 -10.51
N LEU A 225 -15.27 99.45 -9.67
CA LEU A 225 -16.22 100.28 -8.93
C LEU A 225 -15.51 101.25 -7.98
N LEU A 226 -14.48 100.76 -7.27
CA LEU A 226 -13.70 101.61 -6.36
C LEU A 226 -12.90 102.68 -7.12
N GLU A 227 -12.41 102.36 -8.31
CA GLU A 227 -11.78 103.32 -9.22
C GLU A 227 -12.76 104.41 -9.66
N ASN A 228 -13.95 104.02 -10.13
CA ASN A 228 -14.97 104.96 -10.56
C ASN A 228 -15.40 105.90 -9.42
N ASP A 229 -15.66 105.35 -8.23
CA ASP A 229 -16.00 106.13 -7.04
C ASP A 229 -14.86 107.12 -6.67
N ALA A 230 -13.60 106.71 -6.87
CA ALA A 230 -12.44 107.56 -6.62
C ALA A 230 -12.34 108.72 -7.60
N TYR A 231 -12.61 108.50 -8.89
CA TYR A 231 -12.57 109.57 -9.89
C TYR A 231 -13.52 110.72 -9.56
N GLU A 232 -14.73 110.39 -9.10
CA GLU A 232 -15.74 111.38 -8.73
C GLU A 232 -15.43 112.07 -7.40
N SER A 233 -14.90 111.31 -6.43
CA SER A 233 -14.82 111.78 -5.04
C SER A 233 -13.49 112.42 -4.66
N LEU A 234 -12.40 112.07 -5.34
CA LEU A 234 -11.07 112.62 -5.03
C LEU A 234 -10.91 114.11 -5.30
N PRO A 235 -11.44 114.72 -6.38
CA PRO A 235 -11.23 116.14 -6.66
C PRO A 235 -11.54 117.09 -5.49
N PRO A 236 -12.74 117.05 -4.86
CA PRO A 236 -13.03 117.91 -3.72
C PRO A 236 -12.23 117.54 -2.46
N LEU A 237 -11.83 116.27 -2.30
CA LEU A 237 -11.03 115.82 -1.15
C LEU A 237 -9.58 116.28 -1.25
N LEU A 238 -8.99 116.23 -2.44
CA LEU A 238 -7.63 116.69 -2.72
C LEU A 238 -7.52 118.21 -2.59
N GLU A 239 -8.53 118.96 -3.05
CA GLU A 239 -8.56 120.42 -2.87
C GLU A 239 -8.70 120.78 -1.39
N ARG A 240 -9.56 120.09 -0.63
CA ARG A 240 -9.76 120.31 0.81
C ARG A 240 -8.52 119.99 1.65
N ASP A 241 -7.92 118.81 1.46
CA ASP A 241 -6.91 118.28 2.37
C ASP A 241 -5.49 118.73 2.00
N TYR A 242 -5.23 118.96 0.71
CA TYR A 242 -3.90 119.22 0.18
C TYR A 242 -3.80 120.49 -0.68
N GLY A 243 -4.91 121.22 -0.87
CA GLY A 243 -4.95 122.42 -1.71
C GLY A 243 -4.70 122.14 -3.19
N ILE A 244 -4.93 120.90 -3.65
CA ILE A 244 -4.72 120.49 -5.03
C ILE A 244 -6.04 120.59 -5.78
N ARG A 245 -6.17 121.58 -6.65
CA ARG A 245 -7.32 121.68 -7.57
C ARG A 245 -7.10 120.75 -8.75
N VAL A 246 -7.97 119.78 -8.94
CA VAL A 246 -7.89 118.85 -10.07
C VAL A 246 -8.32 119.58 -11.35
N MET A 247 -7.44 119.60 -12.35
CA MET A 247 -7.60 120.35 -13.60
C MET A 247 -8.09 119.48 -14.76
N THR A 248 -7.73 118.18 -14.76
CA THR A 248 -8.23 117.20 -15.73
C THR A 248 -9.06 116.14 -15.04
N PRO A 249 -10.08 115.55 -15.69
CA PRO A 249 -10.77 114.39 -15.14
C PRO A 249 -9.77 113.31 -14.74
N LEU A 250 -9.98 112.71 -13.56
CA LEU A 250 -9.16 111.57 -13.13
C LEU A 250 -9.63 110.34 -13.90
N THR A 251 -8.71 109.64 -14.55
CA THR A 251 -9.01 108.44 -15.33
C THR A 251 -7.95 107.37 -15.11
N ARG A 252 -8.30 106.11 -15.42
CA ARG A 252 -7.30 105.07 -15.63
C ARG A 252 -6.56 105.38 -16.92
N ASP A 253 -5.24 105.29 -16.90
CA ASP A 253 -4.41 105.55 -18.07
C ASP A 253 -3.15 104.69 -18.07
N PHE A 254 -2.54 104.55 -19.25
CA PHE A 254 -1.26 103.88 -19.43
C PHE A 254 -0.18 104.93 -19.66
N VAL A 255 0.83 104.91 -18.79
CA VAL A 255 2.00 105.76 -18.94
C VAL A 255 3.13 104.94 -19.52
N GLU A 256 3.68 105.35 -20.66
CA GLU A 256 4.79 104.65 -21.34
C GLU A 256 6.13 105.32 -21.04
N ASP A 257 7.18 104.53 -20.77
CA ASP A 257 8.56 105.04 -20.70
C ASP A 257 9.24 105.07 -22.07
N ASP A 258 10.45 105.63 -22.13
CA ASP A 258 11.28 105.74 -23.34
C ASP A 258 11.71 104.39 -23.94
N LYS A 259 11.40 103.27 -23.26
CA LYS A 259 11.73 101.90 -23.65
C LYS A 259 10.49 101.09 -24.03
N GLY A 260 9.31 101.70 -24.05
CA GLY A 260 8.06 101.04 -24.39
C GLY A 260 7.46 100.19 -23.25
N ASN A 261 7.89 100.39 -22.00
CA ASN A 261 7.21 99.75 -20.88
C ASN A 261 5.97 100.57 -20.51
N GLU A 262 4.80 99.96 -20.59
CA GLU A 262 3.53 100.55 -20.17
C GLU A 262 3.30 100.32 -18.67
N TYR A 263 2.95 101.39 -17.97
CA TYR A 263 2.58 101.37 -16.55
C TYR A 263 1.14 101.80 -16.42
N GLU A 264 0.30 100.84 -16.03
CA GLU A 264 -1.12 101.10 -15.77
C GLU A 264 -1.33 101.80 -14.43
N VAL A 265 -1.86 103.02 -14.50
CA VAL A 265 -2.17 103.84 -13.34
C VAL A 265 -3.69 103.87 -13.16
N ASN A 266 -4.17 103.48 -11.98
CA ASN A 266 -5.61 103.42 -11.74
C ASN A 266 -6.22 104.81 -11.66
N ILE A 267 -5.52 105.79 -11.11
CA ILE A 267 -5.98 107.18 -11.02
C ILE A 267 -4.90 108.09 -11.58
N PHE A 268 -5.16 108.74 -12.71
CA PHE A 268 -4.22 109.63 -13.36
C PHE A 268 -4.89 110.94 -13.75
N GLY A 269 -4.20 112.06 -13.52
CA GLY A 269 -4.68 113.38 -13.94
C GLY A 269 -3.78 114.51 -13.44
N GLU A 270 -4.04 115.72 -13.91
CA GLU A 270 -3.26 116.90 -13.57
C GLU A 270 -4.03 117.76 -12.58
N GLY A 271 -3.32 118.29 -11.59
CA GLY A 271 -3.83 119.26 -10.63
C GLY A 271 -2.93 120.47 -10.52
N GLU A 272 -3.40 121.48 -9.80
CA GLU A 272 -2.66 122.70 -9.50
C GLU A 272 -2.60 122.90 -7.99
N ARG A 273 -1.41 123.19 -7.47
CA ARG A 273 -1.19 123.51 -6.06
C ARG A 273 -0.31 124.74 -5.95
N ALA A 274 -0.85 125.80 -5.34
CA ALA A 274 -0.14 127.08 -5.16
C ALA A 274 0.47 127.64 -6.47
N GLY A 275 -0.22 127.49 -7.60
CA GLY A 275 0.23 127.96 -8.92
C GLY A 275 1.15 126.99 -9.69
N GLU A 276 1.54 125.86 -9.10
CA GLU A 276 2.37 124.84 -9.76
C GLU A 276 1.55 123.65 -10.24
N ARG A 277 1.87 123.13 -11.43
CA ARG A 277 1.24 121.91 -11.97
C ARG A 277 1.78 120.67 -11.25
N VAL A 278 0.86 119.86 -10.74
CA VAL A 278 1.11 118.62 -10.00
C VAL A 278 0.45 117.46 -10.74
N LEU A 279 1.16 116.35 -10.89
CA LEU A 279 0.64 115.13 -11.48
C LEU A 279 0.07 114.22 -10.39
N ILE A 280 -1.22 113.95 -10.42
CA ILE A 280 -1.89 113.04 -9.51
C ILE A 280 -1.74 111.63 -10.08
N VAL A 281 -1.16 110.74 -9.28
CA VAL A 281 -0.93 109.34 -9.65
C VAL A 281 -1.45 108.49 -8.52
N GLY A 282 -2.34 107.54 -8.81
CA GLY A 282 -2.96 106.74 -7.80
C GLY A 282 -3.24 105.29 -8.13
N GLU A 283 -3.39 104.51 -7.07
CA GLU A 283 -3.66 103.08 -7.09
C GLU A 283 -4.86 102.76 -6.21
N CYS A 284 -5.82 102.02 -6.77
CA CYS A 284 -6.99 101.53 -6.07
C CYS A 284 -6.77 100.10 -5.61
N LYS A 285 -7.07 99.83 -4.34
CA LYS A 285 -6.96 98.49 -3.77
C LYS A 285 -8.03 98.28 -2.70
N THR A 286 -8.85 97.23 -2.85
CA THR A 286 -9.97 96.92 -1.93
C THR A 286 -9.56 96.98 -0.46
N GLN A 287 -8.37 96.46 -0.11
CA GLN A 287 -7.79 96.57 1.21
C GLN A 287 -6.35 97.08 1.10
N LEU A 288 -5.96 98.02 1.96
CA LEU A 288 -4.64 98.65 1.96
C LEU A 288 -3.77 98.16 3.13
N SER A 289 -2.52 97.85 2.83
CA SER A 289 -1.49 97.39 3.77
C SER A 289 -0.19 98.16 3.58
N LYS A 290 0.70 98.13 4.58
CA LYS A 290 2.03 98.75 4.48
C LYS A 290 2.81 98.23 3.26
N GLN A 291 2.69 96.94 2.94
CA GLN A 291 3.32 96.34 1.78
C GLN A 291 2.77 96.88 0.45
N GLU A 292 1.47 97.19 0.38
CA GLU A 292 0.87 97.80 -0.81
C GLU A 292 1.31 99.25 -0.98
N ILE A 293 1.44 100.03 0.12
CA ILE A 293 2.03 101.37 0.07
C ILE A 293 3.44 101.31 -0.54
N ASP A 294 4.30 100.42 -0.02
CA ASP A 294 5.67 100.28 -0.51
C ASP A 294 5.71 99.79 -1.96
N ARG A 295 4.78 98.91 -2.36
CA ARG A 295 4.67 98.40 -3.72
C ARG A 295 4.26 99.50 -4.69
N PHE A 296 3.25 100.28 -4.35
CA PHE A 296 2.78 101.42 -5.14
C PHE A 296 3.90 102.43 -5.38
N LEU A 297 4.60 102.82 -4.31
CA LEU A 297 5.73 103.74 -4.39
C LEU A 297 6.85 103.21 -5.30
N ARG A 298 7.21 101.93 -5.15
CA ARG A 298 8.31 101.33 -5.90
C ARG A 298 7.97 101.04 -7.36
N ARG A 299 6.76 100.53 -7.65
CA ARG A 299 6.37 100.00 -8.95
C ARG A 299 5.59 100.97 -9.82
N LYS A 300 4.88 101.94 -9.24
CA LYS A 300 4.11 102.94 -10.00
C LYS A 300 4.73 104.33 -9.88
N ILE A 301 4.93 104.83 -8.66
CA ILE A 301 5.39 106.21 -8.46
C ILE A 301 6.80 106.44 -8.99
N LYS A 302 7.78 105.59 -8.63
CA LYS A 302 9.18 105.76 -9.09
C LYS A 302 9.31 105.75 -10.63
N PRO A 303 8.67 104.84 -11.39
CA PRO A 303 8.65 104.91 -12.85
C PRO A 303 8.00 106.19 -13.37
N VAL A 304 6.79 106.54 -12.92
CA VAL A 304 6.07 107.72 -13.40
C VAL A 304 6.83 109.02 -13.13
N GLN A 305 7.52 109.12 -11.99
CA GLN A 305 8.41 110.26 -11.68
C GLN A 305 9.58 110.40 -12.64
N ARG A 306 10.15 109.29 -13.15
CA ARG A 306 11.22 109.32 -14.15
C ARG A 306 10.69 109.76 -15.51
N ILE A 307 9.52 109.24 -15.89
CA ILE A 307 8.87 109.57 -17.17
C ILE A 307 8.51 111.06 -17.22
N PHE A 308 7.88 111.58 -16.17
CA PHE A 308 7.53 113.00 -16.05
C PHE A 308 8.57 113.79 -15.24
N SER A 309 9.84 113.63 -15.60
CA SER A 309 10.96 114.34 -14.96
C SER A 309 10.71 115.86 -14.99
N GLY A 310 10.73 116.49 -13.81
CA GLY A 310 10.48 117.93 -13.66
C GLY A 310 9.04 118.32 -13.29
N ARG A 311 8.10 117.37 -13.20
CA ARG A 311 6.78 117.62 -12.60
C ARG A 311 6.70 117.09 -11.18
N ALA A 312 6.03 117.83 -10.29
CA ALA A 312 5.72 117.33 -8.96
C ALA A 312 4.68 116.20 -9.06
N VAL A 313 5.01 115.01 -8.57
CA VAL A 313 4.07 113.86 -8.53
C VAL A 313 3.43 113.78 -7.15
N PHE A 314 2.11 113.73 -7.11
CA PHE A 314 1.31 113.56 -5.89
C PHE A 314 0.72 112.15 -5.83
N PRO A 315 1.26 111.27 -4.96
CA PRO A 315 0.83 109.89 -4.88
C PRO A 315 -0.43 109.72 -4.02
N VAL A 316 -1.45 109.07 -4.57
CA VAL A 316 -2.75 108.81 -3.92
C VAL A 316 -3.04 107.31 -3.89
N MET A 317 -3.47 106.77 -2.76
CA MET A 317 -4.00 105.41 -2.70
C MET A 317 -5.43 105.43 -2.19
N VAL A 318 -6.26 104.61 -2.82
CA VAL A 318 -7.67 104.45 -2.47
C VAL A 318 -7.95 103.02 -2.06
N GLY A 319 -8.71 102.82 -0.98
CA GLY A 319 -9.17 101.49 -0.59
C GLY A 319 -10.52 101.48 0.12
N HIS A 320 -11.16 100.33 0.29
CA HIS A 320 -12.34 100.24 1.16
C HIS A 320 -11.94 100.20 2.65
N ALA A 321 -10.83 99.54 2.96
CA ALA A 321 -10.35 99.38 4.33
C ALA A 321 -8.82 99.35 4.40
N VAL A 322 -8.28 99.54 5.61
CA VAL A 322 -6.88 99.28 5.94
C VAL A 322 -6.74 98.00 6.77
N THR A 323 -5.63 97.30 6.60
CA THR A 323 -5.28 96.10 7.39
C THR A 323 -4.97 96.41 8.86
N SER A 324 -4.56 97.64 9.17
CA SER A 324 -4.33 98.09 10.56
C SER A 324 -4.38 99.61 10.67
N LYS A 325 -4.62 100.12 11.89
CA LYS A 325 -4.65 101.57 12.17
C LYS A 325 -3.36 102.31 11.80
N GLN A 326 -2.24 101.60 11.71
CA GLN A 326 -0.93 102.20 11.40
C GLN A 326 -0.71 102.47 9.91
N VAL A 327 -1.52 101.89 9.01
CA VAL A 327 -1.30 102.00 7.56
C VAL A 327 -1.44 103.44 7.07
N GLN A 328 -2.45 104.18 7.53
CA GLN A 328 -2.65 105.58 7.14
C GLN A 328 -1.47 106.47 7.58
N ARG A 329 -1.01 106.32 8.83
CA ARG A 329 0.17 107.04 9.32
C ARG A 329 1.42 106.69 8.51
N TYR A 330 1.63 105.40 8.26
CA TYR A 330 2.77 104.91 7.48
C TYR A 330 2.80 105.44 6.04
N ALA A 331 1.62 105.57 5.41
CA ALA A 331 1.47 106.14 4.08
C ALA A 331 1.76 107.66 4.10
N GLN A 332 1.20 108.38 5.08
CA GLN A 332 1.43 109.81 5.25
C GLN A 332 2.91 110.14 5.51
N GLU A 333 3.60 109.35 6.33
CA GLU A 333 5.05 109.44 6.57
C GLU A 333 5.88 109.29 5.28
N ARG A 334 5.34 108.58 4.28
CA ARG A 334 5.95 108.39 2.95
C ARG A 334 5.43 109.36 1.89
N GLY A 335 4.63 110.34 2.30
CA GLY A 335 4.04 111.34 1.41
C GLY A 335 2.91 110.81 0.53
N VAL A 336 2.31 109.66 0.87
CA VAL A 336 1.17 109.08 0.14
C VAL A 336 -0.13 109.48 0.81
N ALA A 337 -0.99 110.16 0.05
CA ALA A 337 -2.35 110.45 0.50
C ALA A 337 -3.18 109.17 0.44
N VAL A 338 -3.88 108.83 1.53
CA VAL A 338 -4.76 107.65 1.58
C VAL A 338 -6.19 108.10 1.79
N TYR A 339 -7.05 107.68 0.86
CA TYR A 339 -8.49 107.85 0.96
C TYR A 339 -9.18 106.50 1.05
N LEU A 340 -10.15 106.41 1.96
CA LEU A 340 -10.98 105.23 2.12
C LEU A 340 -12.36 105.48 1.54
N SER A 341 -12.97 104.46 0.94
CA SER A 341 -14.22 104.61 0.20
C SER A 341 -15.37 105.19 1.03
N TYR A 342 -15.37 105.01 2.36
CA TYR A 342 -16.38 105.63 3.22
C TYR A 342 -16.27 107.16 3.31
N GLN A 343 -15.13 107.74 2.91
CA GLN A 343 -14.90 109.18 2.85
C GLN A 343 -15.46 109.78 1.55
N PHE A 344 -15.74 108.94 0.56
CA PHE A 344 -16.38 109.32 -0.70
C PHE A 344 -17.84 109.63 -0.40
N ARG A 345 -18.19 110.92 -0.33
CA ARG A 345 -19.58 111.35 -0.08
C ARG A 345 -20.36 111.19 -1.37
N ARG A 346 -21.48 110.47 -1.33
CA ARG A 346 -22.51 110.52 -2.38
C ARG A 346 -23.07 111.93 -2.47
N SER A 347 -22.69 112.65 -3.51
CA SER A 347 -23.41 113.81 -3.99
C SER A 347 -24.85 113.38 -4.34
N SER A 348 -25.85 114.03 -3.74
CA SER A 348 -27.28 113.98 -4.08
C SER A 348 -28.06 112.66 -3.89
N ARG A 349 -28.66 112.50 -2.70
CA ARG A 349 -30.13 112.40 -2.55
C ARG A 349 -30.54 113.14 -1.27
N GLN A 350 -31.12 114.33 -1.46
CA GLN A 350 -32.07 114.92 -0.50
C GLN A 350 -33.32 114.03 -0.43
N PRO A 351 -34.08 114.06 0.68
CA PRO A 351 -35.24 113.19 0.91
C PRO A 351 -36.32 113.29 -0.17
#